data_AF-A0A7X2D8M3-F1
#
_entry.id   AF-A0A7X2D8M3-F1
#
_cell.length_a   1.000
_cell.length_b   1.000
_cell.length_c   1.000
_cell.angle_alpha   90.00
_cell.angle_beta   90.00
_cell.angle_gamma   90.00
#
_symmetry.space_group_name_H-M   'P 1'
#
loop_
_entity.id
_entity.type
_entity.pdbx_description
1 polymer ?
#
loop_
_entity_poly.entity_id
_entity_poly.type
_entity_poly.pdbx_seq_one_letter_code
_entity_poly.pdbx_strand_id
1 'polypeptide(L)'
;MENPRKTYANKALSQIPRLLSLQDRNVFSPTYGCFHRDYWLDKTSDFPDAVRQFGMHALALVYKCDFPGNIYKGNEKIRDWAIASLDFWIRIQHKDGSFDEFYPYERGWAGPTAFTTYTAIETFQLLREEIHNKAAERILTAIRQAAYFIARGESEQDFLANHHAMACLAVWKAYKLLGDSKLETGFQKLWDGFLNLHNSEEGWSLEYDGADPGYLSATVSFLAKIHQTNPSPEILKVLRQSIEFCSYFVYPNGFYGGTLGSRNTLHFYPHGFEIIAGKIPLAAAVAEKMLKALSEGKLVPPEIISDRYVFYRVPEYLQAYLDYTPRKSEMPPLPYEERPFSRYFPQSRIFVSNQPQYYVIANLSKGGVTKVFNRQSGRLLLNDCGLIGQLSDGRIITSQWIDPEYECKVFRLPRVPP
;
A
#
# COMPACT_ATOMS: atom_id res chain seq x y z
N MET A 1 9.36 27.83 9.03
CA MET A 1 8.76 26.55 9.47
C MET A 1 9.43 25.42 8.73
N GLU A 2 9.79 24.35 9.43
CA GLU A 2 10.42 23.19 8.81
C GLU A 2 9.44 22.52 7.82
N ASN A 3 9.94 22.10 6.65
CA ASN A 3 9.10 21.52 5.60
C ASN A 3 8.45 20.22 6.11
N PRO A 4 7.11 20.11 6.20
CA PRO A 4 6.43 18.97 6.85
C PRO A 4 6.76 17.62 6.19
N ARG A 5 7.06 17.62 4.87
CA ARG A 5 7.41 16.39 4.13
C ARG A 5 8.68 15.71 4.64
N LYS A 6 9.55 16.44 5.36
CA LYS A 6 10.75 15.86 5.98
C LYS A 6 10.42 14.69 6.91
N THR A 7 9.21 14.66 7.49
CA THR A 7 8.75 13.54 8.33
C THR A 7 8.85 12.22 7.57
N TYR A 8 8.38 12.14 6.31
CA TYR A 8 8.48 10.92 5.52
C TYR A 8 9.93 10.46 5.36
N ALA A 9 10.83 11.39 4.97
CA ALA A 9 12.24 11.08 4.79
C ALA A 9 12.90 10.64 6.11
N ASN A 10 12.66 11.33 7.22
CA ASN A 10 13.24 10.99 8.51
C ASN A 10 12.82 9.58 8.97
N LYS A 11 11.51 9.28 8.86
CA LYS A 11 10.96 7.96 9.19
C LYS A 11 11.60 6.86 8.34
N ALA A 12 11.71 7.08 7.03
CA ALA A 12 12.31 6.11 6.10
C ALA A 12 13.83 5.93 6.29
N LEU A 13 14.59 7.03 6.38
CA LEU A 13 16.05 7.02 6.53
C LEU A 13 16.50 6.32 7.81
N SER A 14 15.71 6.46 8.89
CA SER A 14 15.98 5.77 10.16
C SER A 14 16.02 4.24 10.02
N GLN A 15 15.39 3.69 8.98
CA GLN A 15 15.31 2.25 8.75
C GLN A 15 16.34 1.72 7.76
N ILE A 16 17.12 2.56 7.08
CA ILE A 16 18.18 2.08 6.17
C ILE A 16 19.20 1.19 6.90
N PRO A 17 19.67 1.49 8.13
CA PRO A 17 20.53 0.57 8.88
C PRO A 17 19.88 -0.80 9.12
N ARG A 18 18.58 -0.84 9.39
CA ARG A 18 17.82 -2.10 9.55
C ARG A 18 17.78 -2.87 8.24
N LEU A 19 17.46 -2.24 7.11
CA LEU A 19 17.51 -2.89 5.79
C LEU A 19 18.90 -3.44 5.47
N LEU A 20 19.95 -2.68 5.75
CA LEU A 20 21.34 -3.13 5.56
C LEU A 20 21.72 -4.30 6.47
N SER A 21 21.15 -4.39 7.68
CA SER A 21 21.37 -5.53 8.59
C SER A 21 20.66 -6.81 8.12
N LEU A 22 19.59 -6.66 7.35
CA LEU A 22 18.83 -7.77 6.76
C LEU A 22 19.44 -8.27 5.45
N GLN A 23 20.34 -7.51 4.84
CA GLN A 23 20.96 -7.84 3.57
C GLN A 23 22.27 -8.64 3.73
N ASP A 24 22.42 -9.71 2.96
CA ASP A 24 23.71 -10.35 2.73
C ASP A 24 24.59 -9.44 1.86
N ARG A 25 25.64 -8.90 2.46
CA ARG A 25 26.55 -7.94 1.84
C ARG A 25 27.94 -8.51 1.56
N ASN A 26 28.14 -9.82 1.73
CA ASN A 26 29.41 -10.48 1.44
C ASN A 26 29.46 -10.89 -0.05
N VAL A 27 30.36 -10.28 -0.82
CA VAL A 27 30.51 -10.52 -2.27
C VAL A 27 30.86 -11.97 -2.64
N PHE A 28 31.42 -12.74 -1.71
CA PHE A 28 31.75 -14.16 -1.92
C PHE A 28 30.64 -15.10 -1.48
N SER A 29 29.54 -14.58 -0.92
CA SER A 29 28.42 -15.39 -0.49
C SER A 29 27.55 -15.81 -1.68
N PRO A 30 27.07 -17.07 -1.72
CA PRO A 30 26.11 -17.51 -2.75
C PRO A 30 24.79 -16.72 -2.68
N THR A 31 24.48 -16.11 -1.54
CA THR A 31 23.28 -15.31 -1.30
C THR A 31 23.53 -13.80 -1.33
N TYR A 32 24.69 -13.34 -1.82
CA TYR A 32 25.01 -11.91 -1.92
C TYR A 32 23.89 -11.11 -2.58
N GLY A 33 23.37 -10.09 -1.89
CA GLY A 33 22.22 -9.27 -2.31
C GLY A 33 20.87 -9.72 -1.76
N CYS A 34 20.80 -10.80 -0.99
CA CYS A 34 19.56 -11.30 -0.37
C CYS A 34 19.17 -10.49 0.87
N PHE A 35 17.94 -9.98 0.94
CA PHE A 35 17.39 -9.31 2.12
C PHE A 35 16.67 -10.25 3.12
N HIS A 36 16.63 -11.56 2.85
CA HIS A 36 16.00 -12.54 3.73
C HIS A 36 17.01 -13.12 4.73
N ARG A 37 17.29 -12.40 5.81
CA ARG A 37 18.26 -12.82 6.85
C ARG A 37 18.00 -14.21 7.42
N ASP A 38 16.73 -14.55 7.63
CA ASP A 38 16.29 -15.87 8.11
C ASP A 38 16.72 -17.01 7.15
N TYR A 39 16.85 -16.71 5.85
CA TYR A 39 17.34 -17.64 4.82
C TYR A 39 18.86 -17.61 4.66
N TRP A 40 19.48 -16.43 4.53
CA TRP A 40 20.91 -16.36 4.19
C TRP A 40 21.84 -16.53 5.40
N LEU A 41 21.40 -16.15 6.61
CA LEU A 41 22.22 -16.22 7.83
C LEU A 41 21.69 -17.24 8.83
N ASP A 42 20.44 -17.08 9.29
CA ASP A 42 19.93 -17.84 10.44
C ASP A 42 19.53 -19.27 10.07
N LYS A 43 19.31 -19.54 8.77
CA LYS A 43 18.95 -20.86 8.22
C LYS A 43 17.66 -21.44 8.81
N THR A 44 16.73 -20.57 9.18
CA THR A 44 15.39 -20.95 9.64
C THR A 44 14.36 -20.98 8.51
N SER A 45 14.76 -20.57 7.30
CA SER A 45 13.98 -20.71 6.06
C SER A 45 14.80 -21.46 5.03
N ASP A 46 14.18 -22.42 4.33
CA ASP A 46 14.83 -23.23 3.29
C ASP A 46 14.91 -22.54 1.93
N PHE A 47 14.14 -21.45 1.74
CA PHE A 47 14.09 -20.68 0.50
C PHE A 47 13.98 -19.17 0.80
N PRO A 48 14.31 -18.29 -0.15
CA PRO A 48 14.21 -16.85 0.04
C PRO A 48 12.77 -16.36 -0.21
N ASP A 49 12.26 -15.55 0.72
CA ASP A 49 11.08 -14.71 0.51
C ASP A 49 11.46 -13.59 -0.45
N ALA A 50 10.94 -13.66 -1.67
CA ALA A 50 11.27 -12.72 -2.73
C ALA A 50 10.81 -11.28 -2.39
N VAL A 51 9.71 -11.10 -1.65
CA VAL A 51 9.14 -9.77 -1.33
C VAL A 51 10.14 -8.91 -0.56
N ARG A 52 11.03 -9.53 0.22
CA ARG A 52 12.09 -8.79 0.93
C ARG A 52 13.06 -8.07 0.00
N GLN A 53 13.16 -8.47 -1.26
CA GLN A 53 13.99 -7.78 -2.25
C GLN A 53 13.55 -6.34 -2.54
N PHE A 54 12.39 -5.87 -2.06
CA PHE A 54 12.03 -4.44 -2.04
C PHE A 54 13.08 -3.52 -1.44
N GLY A 55 13.92 -4.04 -0.54
CA GLY A 55 15.06 -3.32 0.01
C GLY A 55 15.96 -2.71 -1.07
N MET A 56 16.05 -3.32 -2.27
CA MET A 56 16.86 -2.83 -3.38
C MET A 56 16.47 -1.40 -3.82
N HIS A 57 15.16 -1.10 -3.82
CA HIS A 57 14.66 0.20 -4.26
C HIS A 57 14.90 1.27 -3.20
N ALA A 58 14.76 0.93 -1.92
CA ALA A 58 15.14 1.83 -0.84
C ALA A 58 16.63 2.23 -0.95
N LEU A 59 17.52 1.26 -1.18
CA LEU A 59 18.95 1.53 -1.36
C LEU A 59 19.23 2.40 -2.60
N ALA A 60 18.59 2.10 -3.74
CA ALA A 60 18.75 2.92 -4.94
C ALA A 60 18.26 4.36 -4.75
N LEU A 61 17.12 4.55 -4.08
CA LEU A 61 16.57 5.88 -3.78
C LEU A 61 17.54 6.68 -2.91
N VAL A 62 18.00 6.14 -1.78
CA VAL A 62 18.91 6.88 -0.88
C VAL A 62 20.30 7.08 -1.48
N TYR A 63 20.70 6.25 -2.45
CA TYR A 63 21.93 6.49 -3.21
C TYR A 63 21.78 7.64 -4.21
N LYS A 64 20.68 7.69 -4.97
CA LYS A 64 20.48 8.67 -6.06
C LYS A 64 19.91 10.01 -5.64
N CYS A 65 18.98 10.03 -4.69
CA CYS A 65 18.14 11.20 -4.43
C CYS A 65 18.60 12.01 -3.20
N ASP A 66 18.25 13.30 -3.20
CA ASP A 66 18.46 14.19 -2.08
C ASP A 66 17.37 14.07 -1.03
N PHE A 67 17.75 13.58 0.16
CA PHE A 67 16.89 13.62 1.34
C PHE A 67 17.60 14.36 2.49
N PRO A 68 16.86 15.03 3.39
CA PRO A 68 17.44 15.71 4.53
C PRO A 68 18.19 14.71 5.42
N GLY A 69 19.47 14.99 5.72
CA GLY A 69 20.30 14.11 6.55
C GLY A 69 20.71 12.79 5.90
N ASN A 70 20.53 12.63 4.59
CA ASN A 70 20.91 11.42 3.88
C ASN A 70 22.43 11.25 3.75
N ILE A 71 23.00 10.36 4.56
CA ILE A 71 24.43 10.02 4.52
C ILE A 71 24.79 9.00 3.43
N TYR A 72 23.80 8.44 2.72
CA TYR A 72 23.98 7.36 1.75
C TYR A 72 24.13 7.87 0.31
N LYS A 73 23.81 9.15 0.06
CA LYS A 73 23.84 9.72 -1.29
C LYS A 73 25.24 9.61 -1.89
N GLY A 74 25.32 9.08 -3.11
CA GLY A 74 26.59 8.91 -3.83
C GLY A 74 27.56 7.89 -3.22
N ASN A 75 27.17 7.16 -2.17
CA ASN A 75 28.01 6.10 -1.62
C ASN A 75 27.99 4.85 -2.50
N GLU A 76 29.11 4.56 -3.16
CA GLU A 76 29.25 3.45 -4.11
C GLU A 76 28.87 2.09 -3.51
N LYS A 77 29.10 1.86 -2.21
CA LYS A 77 28.69 0.59 -1.57
C LYS A 77 27.18 0.41 -1.57
N ILE A 78 26.42 1.49 -1.38
CA ILE A 78 24.96 1.45 -1.37
C ILE A 78 24.44 1.12 -2.78
N ARG A 79 25.04 1.74 -3.82
CA ARG A 79 24.78 1.38 -5.21
C ARG A 79 25.08 -0.09 -5.47
N ASP A 80 26.27 -0.54 -5.10
CA ASP A 80 26.72 -1.91 -5.38
C ASP A 80 25.83 -2.95 -4.69
N TRP A 81 25.36 -2.66 -3.47
CA TRP A 81 24.40 -3.50 -2.75
C TRP A 81 23.00 -3.46 -3.37
N ALA A 82 22.55 -2.34 -3.91
CA ALA A 82 21.30 -2.28 -4.67
C ALA A 82 21.38 -3.12 -5.96
N ILE A 83 22.50 -3.04 -6.69
CA ILE A 83 22.77 -3.85 -7.90
C ILE A 83 22.88 -5.33 -7.56
N ALA A 84 23.58 -5.68 -6.48
CA ALA A 84 23.68 -7.06 -6.00
C ALA A 84 22.30 -7.68 -5.70
N SER A 85 21.36 -6.85 -5.23
CA SER A 85 19.99 -7.28 -4.96
C SER A 85 19.18 -7.56 -6.23
N LEU A 86 19.41 -6.81 -7.30
CA LEU A 86 18.87 -7.11 -8.63
C LEU A 86 19.44 -8.43 -9.16
N ASP A 87 20.75 -8.65 -9.02
CA ASP A 87 21.39 -9.90 -9.41
C ASP A 87 20.86 -11.09 -8.59
N PHE A 88 20.66 -10.93 -7.28
CA PHE A 88 20.03 -11.97 -6.45
C PHE A 88 18.59 -12.25 -6.87
N TRP A 89 17.80 -11.20 -7.14
CA TRP A 89 16.43 -11.33 -7.62
C TRP A 89 16.36 -12.15 -8.92
N ILE A 90 17.26 -11.91 -9.89
CA ILE A 90 17.33 -12.74 -11.11
C ILE A 90 17.58 -14.22 -10.79
N ARG A 91 18.49 -14.51 -9.84
CA ARG A 91 18.87 -15.90 -9.53
C ARG A 91 17.75 -16.72 -8.89
N ILE A 92 16.84 -16.08 -8.16
CA ILE A 92 15.72 -16.76 -7.48
C ILE A 92 14.46 -16.83 -8.32
N GLN A 93 14.48 -16.27 -9.54
CA GLN A 93 13.37 -16.31 -10.46
C GLN A 93 13.18 -17.72 -11.03
N HIS A 94 11.93 -18.20 -11.04
CA HIS A 94 11.57 -19.46 -11.71
C HIS A 94 11.62 -19.31 -13.23
N LYS A 95 11.72 -20.44 -13.95
CA LYS A 95 11.80 -20.45 -15.43
C LYS A 95 10.61 -19.79 -16.14
N ASP A 96 9.45 -19.75 -15.49
CA ASP A 96 8.24 -19.11 -16.01
C ASP A 96 8.16 -17.61 -15.70
N GLY A 97 9.09 -17.07 -14.91
CA GLY A 97 9.17 -15.67 -14.51
C GLY A 97 8.66 -15.39 -13.09
N SER A 98 8.10 -16.38 -12.41
CA SER A 98 7.50 -16.24 -11.08
C SER A 98 8.51 -16.30 -9.92
N PHE A 99 8.02 -16.00 -8.72
CA PHE A 99 8.77 -15.98 -7.47
C PHE A 99 7.97 -16.61 -6.32
N ASP A 100 8.67 -16.96 -5.24
CA ASP A 100 8.08 -17.50 -4.01
C ASP A 100 8.20 -16.51 -2.84
N GLU A 101 7.21 -16.50 -1.95
CA GLU A 101 7.14 -15.77 -0.67
C GLU A 101 6.91 -16.75 0.49
N PHE A 102 5.82 -17.54 0.46
CA PHE A 102 5.37 -18.31 1.63
C PHE A 102 5.66 -19.80 1.56
N TYR A 103 5.54 -20.40 0.39
CA TYR A 103 5.79 -21.81 0.19
C TYR A 103 6.79 -22.05 -0.95
N PRO A 104 7.65 -23.08 -0.84
CA PRO A 104 8.53 -23.46 -1.93
C PRO A 104 7.75 -23.78 -3.21
N TYR A 105 8.16 -23.22 -4.34
CA TYR A 105 7.54 -23.44 -5.65
C TYR A 105 6.07 -23.00 -5.78
N GLU A 106 5.62 -22.09 -4.92
CA GLU A 106 4.26 -21.55 -4.99
C GLU A 106 3.98 -20.78 -6.27
N ARG A 107 5.02 -20.23 -6.92
CA ARG A 107 4.87 -19.41 -8.14
C ARG A 107 3.87 -18.26 -7.92
N GLY A 108 4.03 -17.53 -6.82
CA GLY A 108 3.06 -16.53 -6.38
C GLY A 108 2.86 -15.43 -7.42
N TRP A 109 1.62 -15.03 -7.63
CA TRP A 109 1.25 -14.07 -8.67
C TRP A 109 1.52 -12.64 -8.27
N ALA A 110 0.57 -11.94 -7.67
CA ALA A 110 0.76 -10.54 -7.34
C ALA A 110 1.71 -10.42 -6.16
N GLY A 111 1.48 -11.20 -5.09
CA GLY A 111 2.21 -11.18 -3.83
C GLY A 111 3.74 -11.07 -3.99
N PRO A 112 4.45 -12.12 -4.46
CA PRO A 112 5.88 -12.02 -4.70
C PRO A 112 6.24 -11.46 -6.10
N THR A 113 5.55 -11.88 -7.17
CA THR A 113 6.04 -11.57 -8.53
C THR A 113 5.74 -10.13 -8.95
N ALA A 114 4.50 -9.64 -8.81
CA ALA A 114 4.19 -8.27 -9.23
C ALA A 114 4.90 -7.21 -8.37
N PHE A 115 4.83 -7.36 -7.05
CA PHE A 115 5.52 -6.48 -6.11
C PHE A 115 7.02 -6.40 -6.44
N THR A 116 7.73 -7.53 -6.54
CA THR A 116 9.19 -7.50 -6.75
C THR A 116 9.58 -7.13 -8.17
N THR A 117 8.73 -7.37 -9.16
CA THR A 117 8.96 -6.87 -10.52
C THR A 117 8.90 -5.34 -10.56
N TYR A 118 7.91 -4.73 -9.89
CA TYR A 118 7.84 -3.27 -9.75
C TYR A 118 9.11 -2.71 -9.10
N THR A 119 9.54 -3.29 -7.97
CA THR A 119 10.74 -2.78 -7.27
C THR A 119 12.02 -2.95 -8.08
N ALA A 120 12.14 -4.05 -8.85
CA ALA A 120 13.28 -4.27 -9.74
C ALA A 120 13.32 -3.27 -10.89
N ILE A 121 12.16 -2.94 -11.49
CA ILE A 121 12.06 -1.94 -12.56
C ILE A 121 12.51 -0.56 -12.06
N GLU A 122 11.99 -0.09 -10.93
CA GLU A 122 12.30 1.26 -10.43
C GLU A 122 13.79 1.36 -10.04
N THR A 123 14.33 0.31 -9.43
CA THR A 123 15.77 0.22 -9.09
C THR A 123 16.65 0.23 -10.33
N PHE A 124 16.30 -0.56 -11.34
CA PHE A 124 16.99 -0.58 -12.62
C PHE A 124 16.96 0.79 -13.29
N GLN A 125 15.81 1.46 -13.31
CA GLN A 125 15.67 2.80 -13.90
C GLN A 125 16.54 3.84 -13.19
N LEU A 126 16.55 3.83 -11.85
CA LEU A 126 17.38 4.75 -11.06
C LEU A 126 18.88 4.54 -11.29
N LEU A 127 19.33 3.30 -11.48
CA LEU A 127 20.75 2.95 -11.57
C LEU A 127 21.22 2.63 -12.99
N ARG A 128 20.38 2.87 -14.00
CA ARG A 128 20.57 2.38 -15.38
C ARG A 128 21.94 2.69 -15.96
N GLU A 129 22.42 3.92 -15.74
CA GLU A 129 23.69 4.42 -16.28
C GLU A 129 24.93 3.83 -15.58
N GLU A 130 24.74 3.18 -14.43
CA GLU A 130 25.82 2.61 -13.62
C GLU A 130 25.80 1.08 -13.61
N ILE A 131 24.81 0.47 -14.25
CA ILE A 131 24.73 -0.97 -14.42
C ILE A 131 25.45 -1.35 -15.72
N HIS A 132 26.43 -2.25 -15.62
CA HIS A 132 27.15 -2.77 -16.77
C HIS A 132 26.20 -3.40 -17.80
N ASN A 133 26.41 -3.17 -19.10
CA ASN A 133 25.52 -3.59 -20.19
C ASN A 133 25.09 -5.06 -20.12
N LYS A 134 26.04 -5.98 -19.88
CA LYS A 134 25.71 -7.42 -19.71
C LYS A 134 24.78 -7.70 -18.53
N ALA A 135 24.92 -6.97 -17.42
CA ALA A 135 24.01 -7.10 -16.28
C ALA A 135 22.64 -6.51 -16.62
N ALA A 136 22.60 -5.36 -17.30
CA ALA A 136 21.36 -4.73 -17.76
C ALA A 136 20.54 -5.66 -18.66
N GLU A 137 21.17 -6.37 -19.60
CA GLU A 137 20.49 -7.35 -20.48
C GLU A 137 19.83 -8.49 -19.68
N ARG A 138 20.52 -9.03 -18.66
CA ARG A 138 19.97 -10.06 -17.77
C ARG A 138 18.78 -9.54 -16.97
N ILE A 139 18.90 -8.33 -16.39
CA ILE A 139 17.84 -7.68 -15.62
C ILE A 139 16.60 -7.46 -16.50
N LEU A 140 16.76 -6.89 -17.69
CA LEU A 140 15.65 -6.65 -18.62
C LEU A 140 14.99 -7.95 -19.08
N THR A 141 15.76 -9.04 -19.22
CA THR A 141 15.22 -10.37 -19.54
C THR A 141 14.37 -10.91 -18.40
N ALA A 142 14.86 -10.86 -17.17
CA ALA A 142 14.12 -11.29 -15.98
C ALA A 142 12.83 -10.46 -15.76
N ILE A 143 12.91 -9.13 -15.92
CA ILE A 143 11.73 -8.26 -15.88
C ILE A 143 10.70 -8.67 -16.93
N ARG A 144 11.13 -8.94 -18.17
CA ARG A 144 10.22 -9.36 -19.25
C ARG A 144 9.51 -10.67 -18.91
N GLN A 145 10.25 -11.65 -18.38
CA GLN A 145 9.68 -12.95 -17.99
C GLN A 145 8.65 -12.79 -16.87
N ALA A 146 8.97 -12.04 -15.83
CA ALA A 146 8.04 -11.77 -14.74
C ALA A 146 6.80 -10.98 -15.20
N ALA A 147 6.99 -9.95 -16.03
CA ALA A 147 5.88 -9.17 -16.58
C ALA A 147 4.93 -10.04 -17.42
N TYR A 148 5.46 -10.96 -18.23
CA TYR A 148 4.64 -11.91 -18.97
C TYR A 148 3.94 -12.94 -18.06
N PHE A 149 4.60 -13.40 -16.99
CA PHE A 149 3.96 -14.24 -16.00
C PHE A 149 2.74 -13.54 -15.39
N ILE A 150 2.92 -12.30 -14.91
CA ILE A 150 1.86 -11.50 -14.31
C ILE A 150 0.72 -11.25 -15.30
N ALA A 151 1.05 -10.87 -16.54
CA ALA A 151 0.07 -10.56 -17.59
C ALA A 151 -0.78 -11.75 -18.05
N ARG A 152 -0.34 -12.99 -17.81
CA ARG A 152 -1.19 -14.18 -18.10
C ARG A 152 -2.45 -14.19 -17.23
N GLY A 153 -2.38 -13.61 -16.03
CA GLY A 153 -3.50 -13.49 -15.10
C GLY A 153 -3.28 -14.26 -13.80
N GLU A 154 -4.29 -14.17 -12.95
CA GLU A 154 -4.29 -14.64 -11.57
C GLU A 154 -4.22 -16.16 -11.40
N SER A 155 -3.49 -16.60 -10.38
CA SER A 155 -3.61 -17.93 -9.76
C SER A 155 -3.92 -17.86 -8.25
N GLU A 156 -4.14 -16.65 -7.72
CA GLU A 156 -4.58 -16.42 -6.34
C GLU A 156 -6.06 -16.85 -6.19
N GLN A 157 -6.41 -17.39 -5.02
CA GLN A 157 -7.77 -17.90 -4.74
C GLN A 157 -8.64 -16.86 -4.02
N ASP A 158 -8.01 -15.85 -3.41
CA ASP A 158 -8.66 -14.83 -2.58
C ASP A 158 -8.85 -13.52 -3.36
N PHE A 159 -9.96 -12.82 -3.13
CA PHE A 159 -10.22 -11.52 -3.77
C PHE A 159 -9.45 -10.38 -3.10
N LEU A 160 -8.29 -10.02 -3.67
CA LEU A 160 -7.39 -8.97 -3.15
C LEU A 160 -7.23 -7.83 -4.16
N ALA A 161 -8.10 -6.82 -4.15
CA ALA A 161 -8.06 -5.76 -5.15
C ALA A 161 -6.73 -4.98 -5.19
N ASN A 162 -6.07 -4.80 -4.05
CA ASN A 162 -4.73 -4.19 -3.99
C ASN A 162 -3.67 -4.99 -4.77
N HIS A 163 -3.78 -6.32 -4.81
CA HIS A 163 -2.90 -7.21 -5.58
C HIS A 163 -3.12 -7.02 -7.08
N HIS A 164 -4.38 -6.94 -7.53
CA HIS A 164 -4.69 -6.61 -8.91
C HIS A 164 -4.16 -5.23 -9.32
N ALA A 165 -4.27 -4.23 -8.43
CA ALA A 165 -3.69 -2.91 -8.67
C ALA A 165 -2.16 -2.93 -8.75
N MET A 166 -1.49 -3.76 -7.94
CA MET A 166 -0.03 -3.97 -8.02
C MET A 166 0.37 -4.70 -9.31
N ALA A 167 -0.38 -5.71 -9.73
CA ALA A 167 -0.18 -6.39 -11.02
C ALA A 167 -0.30 -5.42 -12.19
N CYS A 168 -1.32 -4.57 -12.18
CA CYS A 168 -1.48 -3.48 -13.14
C CYS A 168 -0.25 -2.55 -13.16
N LEU A 169 0.23 -2.13 -11.98
CA LEU A 169 1.40 -1.25 -11.87
C LEU A 169 2.67 -1.90 -12.43
N ALA A 170 2.95 -3.14 -12.05
CA ALA A 170 4.14 -3.86 -12.47
C ALA A 170 4.17 -4.05 -14.00
N VAL A 171 3.07 -4.51 -14.59
CA VAL A 171 2.96 -4.73 -16.05
C VAL A 171 2.98 -3.41 -16.81
N TRP A 172 2.32 -2.36 -16.31
CA TRP A 172 2.39 -1.03 -16.94
C TRP A 172 3.82 -0.47 -16.95
N LYS A 173 4.52 -0.55 -15.81
CA LYS A 173 5.92 -0.11 -15.71
C LYS A 173 6.83 -0.95 -16.61
N ALA A 174 6.60 -2.25 -16.72
CA ALA A 174 7.34 -3.12 -17.63
C ALA A 174 7.09 -2.75 -19.10
N TYR A 175 5.84 -2.49 -19.48
CA TYR A 175 5.48 -1.97 -20.81
C TYR A 175 6.23 -0.68 -21.11
N LYS A 176 6.20 0.31 -20.22
CA LYS A 176 6.92 1.58 -20.39
C LYS A 176 8.43 1.40 -20.51
N LEU A 177 9.00 0.42 -19.80
CA LEU A 177 10.43 0.14 -19.83
C LEU A 177 10.87 -0.61 -21.11
N LEU A 178 10.07 -1.57 -21.56
CA LEU A 178 10.44 -2.52 -22.61
C LEU A 178 9.87 -2.16 -23.99
N GLY A 179 8.82 -1.34 -24.07
CA GLY A 179 8.16 -0.98 -25.32
C GLY A 179 7.40 -2.13 -25.99
N ASP A 180 7.04 -3.16 -25.23
CA ASP A 180 6.40 -4.38 -25.76
C ASP A 180 4.87 -4.28 -25.71
N SER A 181 4.23 -4.16 -26.88
CA SER A 181 2.77 -4.01 -26.99
C SER A 181 1.96 -5.18 -26.42
N LYS A 182 2.54 -6.38 -26.28
CA LYS A 182 1.86 -7.51 -25.61
C LYS A 182 1.64 -7.22 -24.12
N LEU A 183 2.54 -6.47 -23.49
CA LEU A 183 2.39 -6.06 -22.09
C LEU A 183 1.32 -4.98 -21.94
N GLU A 184 1.13 -4.12 -22.94
CA GLU A 184 0.01 -3.17 -22.95
C GLU A 184 -1.35 -3.89 -23.03
N THR A 185 -1.46 -4.90 -23.90
CA THR A 185 -2.65 -5.78 -23.92
C THR A 185 -2.84 -6.51 -22.59
N GLY A 186 -1.75 -7.02 -22.01
CA GLY A 186 -1.75 -7.64 -20.69
C GLY A 186 -2.23 -6.69 -19.59
N PHE A 187 -1.79 -5.44 -19.60
CA PHE A 187 -2.25 -4.40 -18.68
C PHE A 187 -3.75 -4.18 -18.80
N GLN A 188 -4.31 -4.08 -20.02
CA GLN A 188 -5.75 -3.90 -20.20
C GLN A 188 -6.55 -5.06 -19.59
N LYS A 189 -6.12 -6.31 -19.81
CA LYS A 189 -6.76 -7.49 -19.18
C LYS A 189 -6.73 -7.41 -17.66
N LEU A 190 -5.60 -7.03 -17.08
CA LEU A 190 -5.44 -6.89 -15.63
C LEU A 190 -6.31 -5.75 -15.08
N TRP A 191 -6.40 -4.65 -15.82
CA TRP A 191 -7.22 -3.50 -15.48
C TRP A 191 -8.71 -3.86 -15.46
N ASP A 192 -9.19 -4.56 -16.50
CA ASP A 192 -10.56 -5.07 -16.54
C ASP A 192 -10.85 -6.01 -15.36
N GLY A 193 -9.88 -6.85 -14.99
CA GLY A 193 -9.94 -7.70 -13.80
C GLY A 193 -10.05 -6.90 -12.49
N PHE A 194 -9.23 -5.85 -12.34
CA PHE A 194 -9.30 -4.94 -11.18
C PHE A 194 -10.66 -4.23 -11.08
N LEU A 195 -11.22 -3.78 -12.21
CA LEU A 195 -12.50 -3.08 -12.24
C LEU A 195 -13.66 -3.96 -11.73
N ASN A 196 -13.60 -5.28 -11.92
CA ASN A 196 -14.59 -6.21 -11.37
C ASN A 196 -14.57 -6.25 -9.83
N LEU A 197 -13.44 -5.90 -9.21
CA LEU A 197 -13.28 -5.83 -7.76
C LEU A 197 -13.53 -4.41 -7.20
N HIS A 198 -13.65 -3.41 -8.07
CA HIS A 198 -13.87 -2.03 -7.67
C HIS A 198 -15.36 -1.70 -7.60
N ASN A 199 -15.82 -1.34 -6.41
CA ASN A 199 -17.17 -0.84 -6.19
C ASN A 199 -17.25 0.62 -6.66
N SER A 200 -17.69 0.82 -7.91
CA SER A 200 -17.78 2.17 -8.48
C SER A 200 -18.91 3.03 -7.90
N GLU A 201 -19.87 2.47 -7.16
CA GLU A 201 -20.95 3.23 -6.52
C GLU A 201 -20.49 3.86 -5.19
N GLU A 202 -19.71 3.12 -4.41
CA GLU A 202 -19.27 3.54 -3.08
C GLU A 202 -17.81 3.98 -3.03
N GLY A 203 -17.00 3.53 -3.99
CA GLY A 203 -15.62 3.93 -4.19
C GLY A 203 -14.57 3.10 -3.45
N TRP A 204 -14.91 1.94 -2.89
CA TRP A 204 -13.92 1.00 -2.33
C TRP A 204 -13.65 -0.16 -3.29
N SER A 205 -12.59 -0.92 -3.04
CA SER A 205 -12.31 -2.16 -3.77
C SER A 205 -12.24 -3.34 -2.79
N LEU A 206 -12.64 -4.51 -3.26
CA LEU A 206 -12.82 -5.71 -2.44
C LEU A 206 -11.49 -6.24 -1.88
N GLU A 207 -11.45 -6.45 -0.57
CA GLU A 207 -10.32 -7.01 0.17
C GLU A 207 -10.85 -8.13 1.07
N TYR A 208 -10.68 -9.39 0.62
CA TYR A 208 -11.42 -10.55 1.10
C TYR A 208 -12.93 -10.33 1.03
N ASP A 209 -13.53 -10.02 2.18
CA ASP A 209 -14.97 -10.03 2.37
C ASP A 209 -15.59 -8.62 2.35
N GLY A 210 -14.79 -7.56 2.18
CA GLY A 210 -15.32 -6.20 2.17
C GLY A 210 -14.29 -5.10 1.98
N ALA A 211 -14.66 -3.87 2.36
CA ALA A 211 -13.78 -2.71 2.26
C ALA A 211 -12.72 -2.70 3.38
N ASP A 212 -11.45 -2.53 3.02
CA ASP A 212 -10.37 -2.25 3.97
C ASP A 212 -9.66 -0.92 3.63
N PRO A 213 -9.78 0.12 4.48
CA PRO A 213 -9.26 1.45 4.15
C PRO A 213 -7.72 1.49 4.08
N GLY A 214 -7.01 0.61 4.78
CA GLY A 214 -5.56 0.57 4.71
C GLY A 214 -5.07 0.01 3.38
N TYR A 215 -5.63 -1.11 2.92
CA TYR A 215 -5.31 -1.63 1.58
C TYR A 215 -5.88 -0.78 0.45
N LEU A 216 -7.03 -0.13 0.63
CA LEU A 216 -7.53 0.85 -0.33
C LEU A 216 -6.56 2.03 -0.51
N SER A 217 -5.89 2.48 0.56
CA SER A 217 -4.82 3.48 0.45
C SER A 217 -3.62 2.97 -0.37
N ALA A 218 -3.32 1.66 -0.31
CA ALA A 218 -2.31 1.02 -1.16
C ALA A 218 -2.73 1.04 -2.63
N THR A 219 -3.99 0.70 -2.91
CA THR A 219 -4.59 0.79 -4.26
C THR A 219 -4.47 2.20 -4.82
N VAL A 220 -4.78 3.23 -4.02
CA VAL A 220 -4.55 4.64 -4.39
C VAL A 220 -3.08 4.89 -4.74
N SER A 221 -2.14 4.38 -3.93
CA SER A 221 -0.70 4.47 -4.21
C SER A 221 -0.32 3.85 -5.56
N PHE A 222 -0.77 2.62 -5.83
CA PHE A 222 -0.38 1.91 -7.05
C PHE A 222 -0.98 2.54 -8.31
N LEU A 223 -2.28 2.88 -8.28
CA LEU A 223 -2.95 3.50 -9.42
C LEU A 223 -2.45 4.92 -9.70
N ALA A 224 -2.10 5.69 -8.68
CA ALA A 224 -1.50 7.01 -8.87
C ALA A 224 -0.12 6.92 -9.55
N LYS A 225 0.70 5.91 -9.21
CA LYS A 225 1.99 5.65 -9.88
C LYS A 225 1.81 5.26 -11.36
N ILE A 226 0.73 4.55 -11.70
CA ILE A 226 0.36 4.31 -13.10
C ILE A 226 -0.02 5.65 -13.76
N HIS A 227 -0.88 6.44 -13.10
CA HIS A 227 -1.38 7.72 -13.61
C HIS A 227 -0.25 8.71 -13.97
N GLN A 228 0.89 8.68 -13.28
CA GLN A 228 2.06 9.52 -13.61
C GLN A 228 2.49 9.40 -15.08
N THR A 229 2.35 8.21 -15.67
CA THR A 229 2.75 7.93 -17.08
C THR A 229 1.60 7.45 -17.97
N ASN A 230 0.41 7.27 -17.39
CA ASN A 230 -0.84 6.95 -18.06
C ASN A 230 -1.99 7.81 -17.48
N PRO A 231 -2.14 9.08 -17.90
CA PRO A 231 -3.17 9.97 -17.37
C PRO A 231 -4.57 9.62 -17.91
N SER A 232 -4.99 8.36 -17.78
CA SER A 232 -6.29 7.85 -18.18
C SER A 232 -7.41 8.50 -17.35
N PRO A 233 -8.46 9.04 -18.00
CA PRO A 233 -9.64 9.54 -17.30
C PRO A 233 -10.31 8.48 -16.41
N GLU A 234 -10.24 7.21 -16.80
CA GLU A 234 -10.83 6.10 -16.04
C GLU A 234 -10.06 5.83 -14.75
N ILE A 235 -8.72 5.76 -14.82
CA ILE A 235 -7.87 5.63 -13.63
C ILE A 235 -8.10 6.82 -12.69
N LEU A 236 -8.18 8.04 -13.24
CA LEU A 236 -8.45 9.24 -12.45
C LEU A 236 -9.82 9.17 -11.75
N LYS A 237 -10.84 8.60 -12.41
CA LYS A 237 -12.17 8.38 -11.81
C LYS A 237 -12.09 7.42 -10.62
N VAL A 238 -11.45 6.26 -10.79
CA VAL A 238 -11.25 5.28 -9.71
C VAL A 238 -10.47 5.90 -8.54
N LEU A 239 -9.42 6.67 -8.83
CA LEU A 239 -8.66 7.40 -7.81
C LEU A 239 -9.56 8.34 -7.02
N ARG A 240 -10.38 9.16 -7.68
CA ARG A 240 -11.31 10.09 -7.00
C ARG A 240 -12.26 9.34 -6.07
N GLN A 241 -12.87 8.26 -6.55
CA GLN A 241 -13.79 7.43 -5.78
C GLN A 241 -13.10 6.80 -4.56
N SER A 242 -11.91 6.22 -4.76
CA SER A 242 -11.10 5.61 -3.70
C SER A 242 -10.66 6.61 -2.63
N ILE A 243 -10.24 7.81 -3.05
CA ILE A 243 -9.84 8.89 -2.15
C ILE A 243 -11.04 9.42 -1.36
N GLU A 244 -12.21 9.58 -1.99
CA GLU A 244 -13.44 9.96 -1.29
C GLU A 244 -13.77 8.94 -0.20
N PHE A 245 -13.77 7.65 -0.52
CA PHE A 245 -14.05 6.60 0.46
C PHE A 245 -13.01 6.57 1.59
N CYS A 246 -11.70 6.65 1.27
CA CYS A 246 -10.63 6.70 2.27
C CYS A 246 -10.78 7.89 3.23
N SER A 247 -11.30 9.03 2.77
CA SER A 247 -11.42 10.24 3.60
C SER A 247 -12.31 10.06 4.83
N TYR A 248 -13.28 9.14 4.80
CA TYR A 248 -14.14 8.81 5.96
C TYR A 248 -13.39 8.10 7.09
N PHE A 249 -12.24 7.51 6.80
CA PHE A 249 -11.42 6.79 7.77
C PHE A 249 -10.28 7.65 8.33
N VAL A 250 -10.18 8.91 7.89
CA VAL A 250 -9.32 9.91 8.51
C VAL A 250 -10.01 10.44 9.76
N TYR A 251 -9.59 9.97 10.94
CA TYR A 251 -10.28 10.30 12.17
C TYR A 251 -9.86 11.65 12.77
N PRO A 252 -10.74 12.30 13.56
CA PRO A 252 -10.44 13.56 14.23
C PRO A 252 -9.12 13.55 15.03
N ASN A 253 -8.83 12.45 15.72
CA ASN A 253 -7.62 12.26 16.54
C ASN A 253 -6.35 11.92 15.75
N GLY A 254 -6.40 11.87 14.41
CA GLY A 254 -5.26 11.61 13.54
C GLY A 254 -4.98 10.13 13.24
N PHE A 255 -5.68 9.19 13.86
CA PHE A 255 -5.57 7.77 13.48
C PHE A 255 -6.32 7.48 12.18
N TYR A 256 -6.03 6.34 11.55
CA TYR A 256 -6.61 5.93 10.28
C TYR A 256 -7.09 4.47 10.30
N GLY A 257 -8.31 4.23 9.78
CA GLY A 257 -8.83 2.87 9.54
C GLY A 257 -8.87 1.95 10.78
N GLY A 258 -8.20 0.81 10.70
CA GLY A 258 -8.15 -0.21 11.75
C GLY A 258 -9.35 -1.14 11.74
N THR A 259 -9.92 -1.40 12.91
CA THR A 259 -10.95 -2.42 13.14
C THR A 259 -12.23 -2.30 12.28
N LEU A 260 -12.45 -1.14 11.66
CA LEU A 260 -13.55 -0.91 10.74
C LEU A 260 -13.35 -1.56 9.36
N GLY A 261 -12.11 -1.87 8.97
CA GLY A 261 -11.83 -2.58 7.72
C GLY A 261 -12.10 -4.08 7.81
N SER A 262 -12.33 -4.72 6.66
CA SER A 262 -12.46 -6.19 6.56
C SER A 262 -11.22 -6.91 7.10
N ARG A 263 -10.02 -6.34 6.92
CA ARG A 263 -8.75 -6.91 7.36
C ARG A 263 -8.14 -6.24 8.59
N ASN A 264 -8.90 -5.34 9.24
CA ASN A 264 -8.48 -4.61 10.44
C ASN A 264 -7.21 -3.76 10.27
N THR A 265 -6.80 -3.37 9.05
CA THR A 265 -5.47 -2.80 8.88
C THR A 265 -5.37 -1.34 9.34
N LEU A 266 -4.24 -1.02 9.98
CA LEU A 266 -3.90 0.32 10.49
C LEU A 266 -2.86 1.05 9.63
N HIS A 267 -2.50 0.48 8.49
CA HIS A 267 -1.49 1.06 7.60
C HIS A 267 -2.11 2.15 6.73
N PHE A 268 -1.31 3.17 6.41
CA PHE A 268 -1.64 4.19 5.41
C PHE A 268 -0.50 4.32 4.41
N TYR A 269 -0.80 4.25 3.12
CA TYR A 269 0.15 4.42 2.03
C TYR A 269 0.07 5.86 1.47
N PRO A 270 0.99 6.76 1.85
CA PRO A 270 0.85 8.18 1.55
C PRO A 270 1.14 8.55 0.09
N HIS A 271 1.96 7.77 -0.62
CA HIS A 271 2.59 8.25 -1.84
C HIS A 271 1.57 8.57 -2.95
N GLY A 272 0.54 7.75 -3.14
CA GLY A 272 -0.49 8.04 -4.14
C GLY A 272 -1.26 9.33 -3.89
N PHE A 273 -1.48 9.67 -2.63
CA PHE A 273 -2.12 10.92 -2.26
C PHE A 273 -1.22 12.12 -2.55
N GLU A 274 0.09 11.98 -2.34
CA GLU A 274 1.08 13.02 -2.69
C GLU A 274 1.16 13.25 -4.20
N ILE A 275 1.19 12.18 -5.00
CA ILE A 275 1.22 12.25 -6.47
C ILE A 275 0.01 13.03 -7.02
N ILE A 276 -1.19 12.73 -6.49
CA ILE A 276 -2.44 13.21 -7.07
C ILE A 276 -3.02 14.45 -6.37
N ALA A 277 -2.38 14.93 -5.29
CA ALA A 277 -2.80 16.10 -4.52
C ALA A 277 -3.01 17.36 -5.40
N GLY A 278 -2.20 17.55 -6.44
CA GLY A 278 -2.35 18.67 -7.37
C GLY A 278 -3.60 18.60 -8.27
N LYS A 279 -4.19 17.41 -8.44
CA LYS A 279 -5.35 17.15 -9.32
C LYS A 279 -6.64 16.88 -8.55
N ILE A 280 -6.55 16.28 -7.36
CA ILE A 280 -7.68 15.95 -6.49
C ILE A 280 -7.46 16.69 -5.16
N PRO A 281 -8.13 17.84 -4.93
CA PRO A 281 -7.95 18.62 -3.71
C PRO A 281 -8.19 17.82 -2.41
N LEU A 282 -9.12 16.86 -2.43
CA LEU A 282 -9.36 15.98 -1.28
C LEU A 282 -8.16 15.08 -0.97
N ALA A 283 -7.39 14.65 -1.97
CA ALA A 283 -6.14 13.92 -1.72
C ALA A 283 -5.12 14.79 -1.00
N ALA A 284 -5.03 16.08 -1.33
CA ALA A 284 -4.17 17.01 -0.62
C ALA A 284 -4.58 17.15 0.85
N ALA A 285 -5.88 17.25 1.14
CA ALA A 285 -6.40 17.31 2.51
C ALA A 285 -6.10 16.04 3.31
N VAL A 286 -6.32 14.86 2.71
CA VAL A 286 -6.00 13.57 3.33
C VAL A 286 -4.49 13.44 3.58
N ALA A 287 -3.66 13.73 2.57
CA ALA A 287 -2.21 13.66 2.69
C ALA A 287 -1.67 14.61 3.76
N GLU A 288 -2.19 15.83 3.85
CA GLU A 288 -1.77 16.79 4.89
C GLU A 288 -2.11 16.30 6.30
N LYS A 289 -3.35 15.83 6.52
CA LYS A 289 -3.76 15.33 7.83
C LYS A 289 -2.98 14.08 8.22
N MET A 290 -2.72 13.18 7.28
CA MET A 290 -1.95 11.95 7.54
C MET A 290 -0.45 12.22 7.74
N LEU A 291 0.12 13.20 7.04
CA LEU A 291 1.50 13.64 7.27
C LEU A 291 1.67 14.25 8.67
N LYS A 292 0.71 15.09 9.09
CA LYS A 292 0.68 15.61 10.47
C LYS A 292 0.50 14.50 11.50
N ALA A 293 -0.42 13.57 11.26
CA ALA A 293 -0.62 12.42 12.13
C ALA A 293 0.65 11.54 12.25
N LEU A 294 1.39 11.38 11.16
CA LEU A 294 2.66 10.65 11.14
C LEU A 294 3.72 11.34 12.02
N SER A 295 3.83 12.67 11.96
CA SER A 295 4.79 13.43 12.78
C SER A 295 4.44 13.40 14.27
N GLU A 296 3.15 13.25 14.59
CA GLU A 296 2.61 13.10 15.95
C GLU A 296 2.59 11.63 16.45
N GLY A 297 3.11 10.69 15.66
CA GLY A 297 3.19 9.26 16.04
C GLY A 297 1.83 8.55 16.12
N LYS A 298 0.84 8.99 15.33
CA LYS A 298 -0.53 8.44 15.31
C LYS A 298 -0.76 7.35 14.26
N LEU A 299 0.20 7.12 13.38
CA LEU A 299 0.13 6.08 12.34
C LEU A 299 1.07 4.92 12.68
N VAL A 300 1.07 3.88 11.85
CA VAL A 300 2.02 2.77 11.90
C VAL A 300 3.19 3.06 10.94
N PRO A 301 4.29 3.69 11.42
CA PRO A 301 5.44 3.99 10.58
C PRO A 301 6.37 2.76 10.42
N PRO A 302 7.37 2.83 9.53
CA PRO A 302 8.36 1.78 9.33
C PRO A 302 9.03 1.27 10.63
N GLU A 303 9.22 2.14 11.64
CA GLU A 303 9.92 1.78 12.88
C GLU A 303 9.20 0.72 13.73
N ILE A 304 7.87 0.59 13.61
CA ILE A 304 7.06 -0.30 14.48
C ILE A 304 6.37 -1.42 13.72
N ILE A 305 6.77 -1.67 12.46
CA ILE A 305 6.24 -2.74 11.64
C ILE A 305 7.20 -3.94 11.58
N SER A 306 6.65 -5.14 11.38
CA SER A 306 7.45 -6.37 11.22
C SER A 306 8.42 -6.29 10.04
N ASP A 307 9.54 -7.04 10.10
CA ASP A 307 10.54 -7.07 9.02
C ASP A 307 9.95 -7.42 7.66
N ARG A 308 8.97 -8.31 7.59
CA ARG A 308 8.26 -8.63 6.34
C ARG A 308 7.75 -7.38 5.61
N TYR A 309 7.36 -6.37 6.37
CA TYR A 309 6.60 -5.23 5.88
C TYR A 309 7.41 -3.93 5.83
N VAL A 310 8.56 -3.86 6.51
CA VAL A 310 9.41 -2.67 6.47
C VAL A 310 9.93 -2.40 5.06
N PHE A 311 10.19 -3.45 4.27
CA PHE A 311 10.79 -3.34 2.95
C PHE A 311 9.98 -2.51 1.96
N TYR A 312 8.65 -2.60 1.97
CA TYR A 312 7.81 -1.77 1.10
C TYR A 312 7.47 -0.41 1.70
N ARG A 313 7.53 -0.26 3.04
CA ARG A 313 7.21 1.01 3.72
C ARG A 313 8.29 2.07 3.56
N VAL A 314 9.55 1.66 3.60
CA VAL A 314 10.69 2.58 3.43
C VAL A 314 10.66 3.28 2.06
N PRO A 315 10.62 2.57 0.91
CA PRO A 315 10.56 3.24 -0.39
C PRO A 315 9.27 4.03 -0.58
N GLU A 316 8.12 3.56 -0.06
CA GLU A 316 6.86 4.31 -0.13
C GLU A 316 6.99 5.71 0.51
N TYR A 317 7.66 5.83 1.66
CA TYR A 317 7.87 7.11 2.32
C TYR A 317 8.95 7.96 1.64
N LEU A 318 10.03 7.34 1.14
CA LEU A 318 11.04 8.06 0.35
C LEU A 318 10.40 8.67 -0.90
N GLN A 319 9.57 7.92 -1.62
CA GLN A 319 8.88 8.43 -2.79
C GLN A 319 7.83 9.50 -2.43
N ALA A 320 7.08 9.32 -1.33
CA ALA A 320 6.16 10.36 -0.84
C ALA A 320 6.86 11.69 -0.52
N TYR A 321 8.12 11.65 -0.05
CA TYR A 321 8.94 12.85 0.10
C TYR A 321 9.26 13.52 -1.25
N LEU A 322 9.63 12.72 -2.26
CA LEU A 322 10.04 13.21 -3.58
C LEU A 322 8.86 13.83 -4.33
N ASP A 323 7.74 13.12 -4.36
CA ASP A 323 6.52 13.51 -5.10
C ASP A 323 5.55 14.36 -4.26
N TYR A 324 5.99 14.84 -3.09
CA TYR A 324 5.23 15.77 -2.26
C TYR A 324 4.82 17.02 -3.04
N THR A 325 3.52 17.25 -3.13
CA THR A 325 2.95 18.48 -3.71
C THR A 325 2.72 19.53 -2.61
N PRO A 326 3.33 20.73 -2.67
CA PRO A 326 3.03 21.80 -1.73
C PRO A 326 1.54 22.08 -1.62
N ARG A 327 1.02 22.14 -0.39
CA ARG A 327 -0.41 22.38 -0.16
C ARG A 327 -0.79 23.80 -0.53
N LYS A 328 -2.01 23.96 -1.06
CA LYS A 328 -2.65 25.27 -1.17
C LYS A 328 -3.07 25.76 0.22
N SER A 329 -3.20 27.08 0.39
CA SER A 329 -3.65 27.68 1.66
C SER A 329 -5.02 27.19 2.10
N GLU A 330 -5.89 26.90 1.13
CA GLU A 330 -7.22 26.36 1.36
C GLU A 330 -7.31 24.96 0.75
N MET A 331 -7.66 23.99 1.59
CA MET A 331 -7.97 22.61 1.22
C MET A 331 -9.43 22.33 1.57
N PRO A 332 -10.11 21.42 0.85
CA PRO A 332 -11.47 21.05 1.22
C PRO A 332 -11.49 20.42 2.63
N PRO A 333 -12.59 20.58 3.38
CA PRO A 333 -12.74 19.95 4.68
C PRO A 333 -12.70 18.42 4.53
N LEU A 334 -12.14 17.74 5.52
CA LEU A 334 -12.33 16.29 5.67
C LEU A 334 -13.76 15.99 6.15
N PRO A 335 -14.25 14.75 6.01
CA PRO A 335 -15.65 14.44 6.35
C PRO A 335 -16.05 14.81 7.79
N TYR A 336 -15.16 14.71 8.77
CA TYR A 336 -15.49 15.12 10.15
C TYR A 336 -15.51 16.65 10.35
N GLU A 337 -14.98 17.42 9.39
CA GLU A 337 -14.89 18.88 9.42
C GLU A 337 -16.09 19.53 8.71
N GLU A 338 -16.75 18.79 7.82
CA GLU A 338 -17.93 19.23 7.06
C GLU A 338 -19.13 19.63 7.93
N ARG A 339 -20.16 20.17 7.27
CA ARG A 339 -21.49 20.36 7.88
C ARG A 339 -22.08 19.01 8.29
N PRO A 340 -22.99 18.97 9.27
CA PRO A 340 -23.61 17.72 9.71
C PRO A 340 -24.25 16.92 8.56
N PHE A 341 -24.00 15.61 8.52
CA PHE A 341 -24.56 14.70 7.54
C PHE A 341 -24.72 13.30 8.12
N SER A 342 -25.43 12.44 7.41
CA SER A 342 -25.40 10.99 7.63
C SER A 342 -25.37 10.29 6.30
N ARG A 343 -24.48 9.30 6.17
CA ARG A 343 -24.25 8.52 4.95
C ARG A 343 -24.25 7.05 5.31
N TYR A 344 -24.97 6.26 4.54
CA TYR A 344 -24.94 4.80 4.61
C TYR A 344 -24.45 4.28 3.27
N PHE A 345 -23.44 3.43 3.32
CA PHE A 345 -22.88 2.72 2.19
C PHE A 345 -23.52 1.31 2.17
N PRO A 346 -24.57 1.07 1.37
CA PRO A 346 -25.33 -0.19 1.39
C PRO A 346 -24.51 -1.45 1.09
N GLN A 347 -23.52 -1.40 0.19
CA GLN A 347 -22.74 -2.55 -0.24
C GLN A 347 -21.65 -2.90 0.78
N SER A 348 -20.89 -1.93 1.28
CA SER A 348 -19.94 -2.15 2.40
C SER A 348 -20.61 -2.24 3.77
N ARG A 349 -21.89 -1.83 3.87
CA ARG A 349 -22.69 -1.71 5.09
C ARG A 349 -22.00 -0.84 6.16
N ILE A 350 -21.34 0.23 5.71
CA ILE A 350 -20.70 1.20 6.60
C ILE A 350 -21.62 2.41 6.77
N PHE A 351 -21.84 2.79 8.02
CA PHE A 351 -22.59 3.99 8.38
C PHE A 351 -21.64 5.06 8.92
N VAL A 352 -21.81 6.29 8.45
CA VAL A 352 -21.09 7.46 8.94
C VAL A 352 -22.08 8.56 9.30
N SER A 353 -21.93 9.16 10.48
CA SER A 353 -22.68 10.33 10.89
C SER A 353 -21.74 11.40 11.41
N ASN A 354 -21.81 12.58 10.79
CA ASN A 354 -21.17 13.79 11.28
C ASN A 354 -22.24 14.69 11.91
N GLN A 355 -22.08 15.02 13.18
CA GLN A 355 -22.98 15.87 13.96
C GLN A 355 -22.20 17.02 14.59
N PRO A 356 -22.86 18.08 15.09
CA PRO A 356 -22.16 19.24 15.67
C PRO A 356 -21.11 18.86 16.73
N GLN A 357 -21.40 17.87 17.58
CA GLN A 357 -20.51 17.44 18.67
C GLN A 357 -19.76 16.12 18.39
N TYR A 358 -20.26 15.27 17.50
CA TYR A 358 -19.79 13.90 17.35
C TYR A 358 -19.52 13.51 15.91
N TYR A 359 -18.46 12.74 15.70
CA TYR A 359 -18.24 11.97 14.47
C TYR A 359 -18.35 10.48 14.79
N VAL A 360 -19.27 9.80 14.12
CA VAL A 360 -19.57 8.38 14.31
C VAL A 360 -19.29 7.65 13.01
N ILE A 361 -18.60 6.53 13.10
CA ILE A 361 -18.42 5.59 11.99
C ILE A 361 -18.58 4.16 12.51
N ALA A 362 -19.40 3.37 11.82
CA ALA A 362 -19.72 2.01 12.20
C ALA A 362 -19.67 1.09 10.98
N ASN A 363 -19.05 -0.07 11.15
CA ASN A 363 -19.12 -1.15 10.17
C ASN A 363 -20.19 -2.16 10.63
N LEU A 364 -21.36 -2.09 10.01
CA LEU A 364 -22.49 -2.94 10.36
C LEU A 364 -22.30 -4.37 9.87
N SER A 365 -21.52 -4.60 8.80
CA SER A 365 -21.17 -5.96 8.35
C SER A 365 -20.33 -6.73 9.36
N LYS A 366 -19.70 -6.03 10.32
CA LYS A 366 -18.89 -6.60 11.40
C LYS A 366 -19.61 -6.56 12.76
N GLY A 367 -20.93 -6.78 12.76
CA GLY A 367 -21.73 -6.77 13.97
C GLY A 367 -21.79 -5.42 14.69
N GLY A 368 -21.55 -4.31 13.97
CA GLY A 368 -21.66 -2.96 14.52
C GLY A 368 -20.38 -2.43 15.19
N VAL A 369 -19.19 -2.91 14.81
CA VAL A 369 -17.90 -2.28 15.18
C VAL A 369 -18.01 -0.77 14.97
N THR A 370 -17.81 0.02 16.03
CA THR A 370 -18.15 1.45 16.04
C THR A 370 -17.07 2.28 16.71
N LYS A 371 -16.75 3.41 16.08
CA LYS A 371 -15.94 4.47 16.68
C LYS A 371 -16.73 5.76 16.79
N VAL A 372 -16.64 6.41 17.95
CA VAL A 372 -17.26 7.72 18.22
C VAL A 372 -16.20 8.69 18.70
N PHE A 373 -16.16 9.87 18.10
CA PHE A 373 -15.22 10.93 18.44
C PHE A 373 -15.96 12.19 18.83
N ASN A 374 -15.45 12.93 19.81
CA ASN A 374 -15.83 14.31 20.02
C ASN A 374 -15.20 15.15 18.90
N ARG A 375 -16.03 15.80 18.08
CA ARG A 375 -15.59 16.51 16.87
C ARG A 375 -14.72 17.73 17.17
N GLN A 376 -14.98 18.42 18.28
CA GLN A 376 -14.28 19.67 18.64
C GLN A 376 -12.89 19.40 19.22
N SER A 377 -12.79 18.47 20.16
CA SER A 377 -11.53 18.12 20.83
C SER A 377 -10.74 17.03 20.09
N GLY A 378 -11.37 16.32 19.15
CA GLY A 378 -10.82 15.13 18.53
C GLY A 378 -10.82 13.89 19.43
N ARG A 379 -11.21 13.99 20.72
CA ARG A 379 -11.12 12.89 21.68
C ARG A 379 -11.96 11.68 21.24
N LEU A 380 -11.37 10.49 21.25
CA LEU A 380 -12.09 9.22 21.09
C LEU A 380 -12.98 8.98 22.31
N LEU A 381 -14.28 8.85 22.08
CA LEU A 381 -15.32 8.66 23.11
C LEU A 381 -15.73 7.19 23.25
N LEU A 382 -15.78 6.47 22.12
CA LEU A 382 -16.09 5.05 22.08
C LEU A 382 -15.20 4.38 21.04
N ASN A 383 -14.65 3.23 21.39
CA ASN A 383 -13.93 2.34 20.50
C ASN A 383 -14.44 0.92 20.72
N ASP A 384 -15.55 0.59 20.07
CA ASP A 384 -16.08 -0.76 20.03
C ASP A 384 -15.39 -1.50 18.87
N CYS A 385 -14.57 -2.49 19.22
CA CYS A 385 -13.82 -3.29 18.27
C CYS A 385 -14.52 -4.61 17.94
N GLY A 386 -15.78 -4.83 18.35
CA GLY A 386 -16.52 -6.06 18.10
C GLY A 386 -16.43 -7.08 19.24
N LEU A 387 -17.11 -8.21 19.06
CA LEU A 387 -17.28 -9.25 20.07
C LEU A 387 -16.48 -10.52 19.70
N ILE A 388 -15.93 -11.18 20.72
CA ILE A 388 -15.44 -12.56 20.67
C ILE A 388 -16.04 -13.28 21.87
N GLY A 389 -16.58 -14.47 21.66
CA GLY A 389 -17.19 -15.25 22.72
C GLY A 389 -17.17 -16.75 22.46
N GLN A 390 -17.49 -17.52 23.50
CA GLN A 390 -17.71 -18.95 23.43
C GLN A 390 -19.14 -19.25 23.87
N LEU A 391 -19.87 -20.00 23.06
CA LEU A 391 -21.21 -20.50 23.38
C LEU A 391 -21.11 -21.63 24.42
N SER A 392 -22.22 -21.93 25.08
CA SER A 392 -22.29 -23.00 26.10
C SER A 392 -21.95 -24.40 25.57
N ASP A 393 -22.04 -24.61 24.25
CA ASP A 393 -21.67 -25.85 23.56
C ASP A 393 -20.21 -25.87 23.08
N GLY A 394 -19.42 -24.85 23.44
CA GLY A 394 -18.00 -24.74 23.11
C GLY A 394 -17.68 -24.06 21.79
N ARG A 395 -18.68 -23.75 20.94
CA ARG A 395 -18.45 -23.02 19.68
C ARG A 395 -17.96 -21.60 19.93
N ILE A 396 -17.01 -21.14 19.13
CA ILE A 396 -16.48 -19.77 19.18
C ILE A 396 -17.27 -18.90 18.20
N ILE A 397 -17.66 -17.71 18.65
CA ILE A 397 -18.31 -16.69 17.83
C ILE A 397 -17.47 -15.42 17.81
N THR A 398 -17.50 -14.72 16.68
CA THR A 398 -16.78 -13.46 16.49
C THR A 398 -17.54 -12.55 15.54
N SER A 399 -17.48 -11.24 15.78
CA SER A 399 -17.96 -10.25 14.82
C SER A 399 -16.85 -9.73 13.89
N GLN A 400 -15.64 -10.31 13.97
CA GLN A 400 -14.50 -9.88 13.15
C GLN A 400 -14.54 -10.35 11.70
N TRP A 401 -15.35 -11.36 11.40
CA TRP A 401 -15.53 -11.90 10.06
C TRP A 401 -16.74 -11.24 9.40
N ILE A 402 -16.61 -10.81 8.14
CA ILE A 402 -17.76 -10.30 7.36
C ILE A 402 -18.41 -11.49 6.68
N ASP A 403 -19.54 -11.93 7.22
CA ASP A 403 -20.32 -13.01 6.65
C ASP A 403 -21.34 -12.46 5.64
N PRO A 404 -21.33 -12.88 4.37
CA PRO A 404 -22.33 -12.45 3.40
C PRO A 404 -23.77 -12.81 3.80
N GLU A 405 -23.97 -13.87 4.60
CA GLU A 405 -25.28 -14.29 5.10
C GLU A 405 -25.79 -13.40 6.24
N TYR A 406 -24.92 -12.59 6.86
CA TYR A 406 -25.33 -11.66 7.90
C TYR A 406 -26.32 -10.63 7.34
N GLU A 407 -27.51 -10.50 7.95
CA GLU A 407 -28.49 -9.50 7.54
C GLU A 407 -28.40 -8.24 8.40
N CYS A 408 -28.28 -7.08 7.76
CA CYS A 408 -28.36 -5.77 8.41
C CYS A 408 -29.57 -4.99 7.90
N LYS A 409 -30.47 -4.60 8.80
CA LYS A 409 -31.64 -3.76 8.50
C LYS A 409 -31.43 -2.36 9.09
N VAL A 410 -31.35 -1.36 8.21
CA VAL A 410 -31.19 0.05 8.61
C VAL A 410 -32.53 0.75 8.49
N PHE A 411 -33.04 1.26 9.62
CA PHE A 411 -34.28 2.03 9.66
C PHE A 411 -33.97 3.50 9.91
N ARG A 412 -34.58 4.39 9.12
CA ARG A 412 -34.59 5.82 9.43
C ARG A 412 -35.70 6.05 10.45
N LEU A 413 -35.34 6.16 11.73
CA LEU A 413 -36.31 6.52 12.76
C LEU A 413 -36.88 7.92 12.45
N PRO A 414 -38.18 8.14 12.64
CA PRO A 414 -38.76 9.49 12.56
C PRO A 414 -37.99 10.41 13.50
N ARG A 415 -37.73 11.65 13.08
CA ARG A 415 -37.18 12.66 14.01
C ARG A 415 -38.17 12.76 15.16
N VAL A 416 -37.75 12.36 16.37
CA VAL A 416 -38.49 12.68 17.59
C VAL A 416 -38.42 14.21 17.70
N PRO A 417 -39.56 14.93 17.63
CA PRO A 417 -39.54 16.37 17.85
C PRO A 417 -39.01 16.65 19.26
N PRO A 418 -38.36 17.82 19.45
CA PRO A 418 -37.64 18.16 20.68
C PRO A 418 -38.49 18.12 21.94
#